data_AF-A0A7J8WSU0-F1
#
_entry.id   AF-A0A7J8WSU0-F1
#
_cell.length_a   1.000
_cell.length_b   1.000
_cell.length_c   1.000
_cell.angle_alpha   90.00
_cell.angle_beta   90.00
_cell.angle_gamma   90.00
#
_symmetry.space_group_name_H-M   'P 1'
#
loop_
_entity.id
_entity.type
_entity.pdbx_description
1 polymer ?
#
loop_
_entity_poly.entity_id
_entity_poly.type
_entity_poly.pdbx_seq_one_letter_code
_entity_poly.pdbx_strand_id
1 'polypeptide(L)'
;MKGVFVLNLMFSFLLLLYPSTSFPLCTNSEAPFTLKTALKFCSYNGSSCCNSTVDSQLQKQFQEMNISDPSCASVLQSVLCARCDPFSAQLFTIDTEPRTVPLLCNSTVSTNSSQSNQATNDFCSNVWDTCQNVSMLNSPFAPSLQGQAGAPANSNFTKLIDLWQSKTDFCNAFGGTSTDESVCYDGEPVTLNETGTPSAPNGLCLEKIGNGSYLDMAAHPDGSNRAFFSNQQGKIWLATIPKVGSGGTLELDESNPFIDLTDEVHFDTAFGMMGIAFHPNFTQNGRFFASFNCNKGKSPGCTGRCSCNSDVNCDPSKLGTDNGAQPCQYQSVVAEYTTNGSATQPSSAENARPSEVRRIFTMGL
;
A
#
# COMPACT_ATOMS: atom_id res chain seq x y z
N MET A 1 37.80 11.09 -26.86
CA MET A 1 36.56 10.38 -26.50
C MET A 1 36.43 10.02 -25.02
N LYS A 2 37.52 9.80 -24.25
CA LYS A 2 37.42 9.49 -22.80
C LYS A 2 36.95 10.67 -21.93
N GLY A 3 37.28 11.91 -22.27
CA GLY A 3 36.89 13.10 -21.47
C GLY A 3 35.40 13.48 -21.56
N VAL A 4 34.74 13.21 -22.71
CA VAL A 4 33.31 13.53 -22.92
C VAL A 4 32.39 12.57 -22.15
N PHE A 5 32.83 11.32 -21.96
CA PHE A 5 32.12 10.32 -21.17
C PHE A 5 32.16 10.64 -19.66
N VAL A 6 33.30 11.12 -19.15
CA VAL A 6 33.44 11.52 -17.74
C VAL A 6 32.61 12.77 -17.44
N LEU A 7 32.55 13.72 -18.38
CA LEU A 7 31.72 14.93 -18.23
C LEU A 7 30.23 14.62 -18.21
N ASN A 8 29.76 13.68 -19.05
CA ASN A 8 28.35 13.23 -19.06
C ASN A 8 27.98 12.43 -17.80
N LEU A 9 28.90 11.62 -17.25
CA LEU A 9 28.68 10.93 -15.98
C LEU A 9 28.61 11.90 -14.80
N MET A 10 29.46 12.94 -14.77
CA MET A 10 29.40 14.00 -13.76
C MET A 10 28.12 14.82 -13.86
N PHE A 11 27.66 15.17 -15.07
CA PHE A 11 26.38 15.89 -15.26
C PHE A 11 25.16 15.04 -14.87
N SER A 12 25.22 13.72 -15.08
CA SER A 12 24.17 12.79 -14.66
C SER A 12 24.13 12.61 -13.13
N PHE A 13 25.30 12.66 -12.46
CA PHE A 13 25.37 12.68 -10.99
C PHE A 13 24.89 14.00 -10.40
N LEU A 14 25.13 15.14 -11.07
CA LEU A 14 24.60 16.45 -10.67
C LEU A 14 23.08 16.56 -10.82
N LEU A 15 22.48 15.84 -11.78
CA LEU A 15 21.01 15.72 -11.93
C LEU A 15 20.37 14.75 -10.91
N LEU A 16 21.16 13.95 -10.21
CA LEU A 16 20.71 13.08 -9.10
C LEU A 16 20.88 13.75 -7.73
N LEU A 17 21.57 14.90 -7.67
CA LEU A 17 21.67 15.76 -6.49
C LEU A 17 20.52 16.76 -6.47
N TYR A 18 19.27 16.28 -6.61
CA TYR A 18 18.18 17.06 -6.06
C TYR A 18 18.26 16.88 -4.55
N PRO A 19 18.35 17.96 -3.75
CA PRO A 19 18.16 17.81 -2.31
C PRO A 19 16.83 17.08 -2.11
N SER A 20 16.89 15.97 -1.36
CA SER A 20 15.71 15.23 -0.93
C SER A 20 14.95 16.14 0.02
N THR A 21 14.10 17.01 -0.52
CA THR A 21 13.27 17.84 0.32
C THR A 21 12.10 16.99 0.76
N SER A 22 11.84 16.96 2.06
CA SER A 22 10.64 16.36 2.60
C SER A 22 9.45 16.98 1.90
N PHE A 23 8.79 16.22 1.03
CA PHE A 23 7.57 16.70 0.41
C PHE A 23 6.44 16.60 1.44
N PRO A 24 5.56 17.60 1.59
CA PRO A 24 4.43 17.50 2.49
C PRO A 24 3.60 16.25 2.14
N LEU A 25 3.49 15.33 3.11
CA LEU A 25 2.83 14.03 2.97
C LEU A 25 2.15 13.68 4.30
N CYS A 26 0.94 13.14 4.21
CA CYS A 26 0.14 12.74 5.35
C CYS A 26 0.36 11.28 5.74
N THR A 27 0.00 10.90 6.98
CA THR A 27 0.11 9.50 7.47
C THR A 27 -0.59 8.45 6.61
N ASN A 28 -1.51 8.84 5.74
CA ASN A 28 -2.18 7.98 4.75
C ASN A 28 -1.53 8.03 3.36
N SER A 29 -0.30 8.52 3.25
CA SER A 29 0.43 8.72 1.98
C SER A 29 -0.25 9.63 0.97
N GLU A 30 -1.22 10.45 1.41
CA GLU A 30 -1.85 11.47 0.56
C GLU A 30 -1.19 12.83 0.76
N ALA A 31 -1.31 13.69 -0.25
CA ALA A 31 -0.87 15.07 -0.13
C ALA A 31 -1.77 15.84 0.88
N PRO A 32 -1.19 16.72 1.71
CA PRO A 32 -1.97 17.66 2.50
C PRO A 32 -2.86 18.52 1.62
N PHE A 33 -4.00 18.92 2.17
CA PHE A 33 -4.95 19.78 1.45
C PHE A 33 -5.10 21.11 2.17
N THR A 34 -5.56 22.12 1.42
CA THR A 34 -5.84 23.43 1.98
C THR A 34 -7.19 23.44 2.70
N LEU A 35 -7.16 23.76 3.99
CA LEU A 35 -8.33 23.97 4.80
C LEU A 35 -9.11 25.20 4.36
N LYS A 36 -10.43 25.06 4.26
CA LYS A 36 -11.34 26.19 4.03
C LYS A 36 -11.51 27.06 5.28
N THR A 37 -11.39 26.45 6.45
CA THR A 37 -11.53 27.06 7.77
C THR A 37 -10.56 26.38 8.73
N ALA A 38 -10.00 27.15 9.66
CA ALA A 38 -9.12 26.60 10.69
C ALA A 38 -9.82 25.49 11.49
N LEU A 39 -9.04 24.48 11.88
CA LEU A 39 -9.50 23.39 12.74
C LEU A 39 -9.85 23.94 14.13
N LYS A 40 -10.88 23.37 14.78
CA LYS A 40 -11.38 23.91 16.05
C LYS A 40 -10.59 23.40 17.23
N PHE A 41 -10.17 22.15 17.19
CA PHE A 41 -9.41 21.53 18.27
C PHE A 41 -7.92 21.72 18.06
N CYS A 42 -7.39 21.35 16.90
CA CYS A 42 -5.96 21.45 16.63
C CYS A 42 -5.48 22.84 16.15
N SER A 43 -6.39 23.78 15.89
CA SER A 43 -6.08 25.16 15.47
C SER A 43 -5.20 25.30 14.20
N TYR A 44 -4.94 24.20 13.47
CA TYR A 44 -4.23 24.24 12.19
C TYR A 44 -5.01 25.08 11.17
N ASN A 45 -4.28 25.87 10.39
CA ASN A 45 -4.79 26.71 9.33
C ASN A 45 -3.90 26.56 8.08
N GLY A 46 -4.47 26.73 6.89
CA GLY A 46 -3.76 26.56 5.63
C GLY A 46 -3.64 25.09 5.23
N SER A 47 -2.42 24.61 5.00
CA SER A 47 -2.17 23.21 4.61
C SER A 47 -2.30 22.28 5.82
N SER A 48 -3.05 21.17 5.70
CA SER A 48 -3.20 20.20 6.78
C SER A 48 -3.53 18.80 6.26
N CYS A 49 -3.20 17.80 7.07
CA CYS A 49 -3.58 16.40 6.89
C CYS A 49 -4.91 16.02 7.55
N CYS A 50 -5.52 16.92 8.32
CA CYS A 50 -6.79 16.68 8.99
C CYS A 50 -7.90 17.53 8.40
N ASN A 51 -9.10 16.95 8.30
CA ASN A 51 -10.34 17.71 8.08
C ASN A 51 -11.08 17.88 9.41
N SER A 52 -12.22 18.56 9.39
CA SER A 52 -13.05 18.76 10.59
C SER A 52 -13.50 17.46 11.27
N THR A 53 -13.65 16.37 10.51
CA THR A 53 -14.04 15.06 11.05
C THR A 53 -12.90 14.43 11.84
N VAL A 54 -11.68 14.42 11.27
CA VAL A 54 -10.48 13.91 11.96
C VAL A 54 -10.16 14.79 13.19
N ASP A 55 -10.27 16.11 13.06
CA ASP A 55 -10.11 17.06 14.18
C ASP A 55 -11.07 16.76 15.34
N SER A 56 -12.34 16.48 15.04
CA SER A 56 -13.35 16.11 16.05
C SER A 56 -13.06 14.74 16.69
N GLN A 57 -12.50 13.79 15.93
CA GLN A 57 -12.09 12.49 16.47
C GLN A 57 -10.91 12.63 17.43
N LEU A 58 -9.90 13.43 17.06
CA LEU A 58 -8.78 13.76 17.95
C LEU A 58 -9.24 14.49 19.21
N GLN A 59 -10.20 15.42 19.09
CA GLN A 59 -10.80 16.09 20.24
C GLN A 59 -11.48 15.10 21.18
N LYS A 60 -12.23 14.14 20.63
CA LYS A 60 -12.89 13.10 21.42
C LYS A 60 -11.87 12.19 22.13
N GLN A 61 -10.84 11.74 21.40
CA GLN A 61 -9.74 10.96 21.96
C GLN A 61 -9.06 11.71 23.12
N PHE A 62 -8.84 13.02 22.94
CA PHE A 62 -8.26 13.88 23.98
C PHE A 62 -9.13 13.97 25.23
N GLN A 63 -10.45 14.17 25.07
CA GLN A 63 -11.39 14.23 26.18
C GLN A 63 -11.46 12.90 26.96
N GLU A 64 -11.37 11.76 26.25
CA GLU A 64 -11.37 10.43 26.84
C GLU A 64 -10.13 10.19 27.73
N MET A 65 -9.02 10.89 27.52
CA MET A 65 -7.81 10.77 28.36
C MET A 65 -7.97 11.35 29.76
N ASN A 66 -8.99 12.20 30.00
CA ASN A 66 -9.34 12.78 31.31
C ASN A 66 -8.13 13.40 32.07
N ILE A 67 -7.35 14.23 31.38
CA ILE A 67 -6.14 14.87 31.91
C ILE A 67 -6.53 16.06 32.79
N SER A 68 -6.20 16.02 34.09
CA SER A 68 -6.58 17.07 35.03
C SER A 68 -5.65 18.28 35.02
N ASP A 69 -4.37 18.08 34.69
CA ASP A 69 -3.37 19.15 34.68
C ASP A 69 -3.42 19.94 33.36
N PRO A 70 -3.69 21.27 33.38
CA PRO A 70 -3.84 22.06 32.15
C PRO A 70 -2.57 22.14 31.31
N SER A 71 -1.39 22.14 31.93
CA SER A 71 -0.11 22.23 31.22
C SER A 71 0.16 20.93 30.46
N CYS A 72 -0.02 19.78 31.12
CA CYS A 72 0.11 18.49 30.47
C CYS A 72 -0.97 18.28 29.40
N ALA A 73 -2.20 18.74 29.66
CA ALA A 73 -3.29 18.71 28.68
C ALA A 73 -2.92 19.50 27.40
N SER A 74 -2.34 20.69 27.53
CA SER A 74 -1.89 21.49 26.39
C SER A 74 -0.80 20.78 25.57
N VAL A 75 0.19 20.19 26.24
CA VAL A 75 1.29 19.48 25.57
C VAL A 75 0.79 18.24 24.85
N LEU A 76 -0.10 17.45 25.49
CA LEU A 76 -0.70 16.26 24.88
C LEU A 76 -1.65 16.59 23.72
N GLN A 77 -2.39 17.69 23.80
CA GLN A 77 -3.17 18.20 22.68
C GLN A 77 -2.26 18.46 21.48
N SER A 78 -1.14 19.15 21.68
CA SER A 78 -0.17 19.40 20.60
C SER A 78 0.37 18.08 20.01
N VAL A 79 0.77 17.11 20.84
CA VAL A 79 1.25 15.79 20.38
C VAL A 79 0.21 15.07 19.51
N LEU A 80 -1.07 15.08 19.90
CA LEU A 80 -2.14 14.48 19.08
C LEU A 80 -2.33 15.24 17.76
N CYS A 81 -2.25 16.56 17.81
CA CYS A 81 -2.46 17.44 16.67
C CYS A 81 -1.32 17.41 15.65
N ALA A 82 -0.15 16.85 15.99
CA ALA A 82 0.92 16.54 15.02
C ALA A 82 0.43 15.66 13.85
N ARG A 83 -0.66 14.90 14.03
CA ARG A 83 -1.29 14.14 12.94
C ARG A 83 -1.89 15.02 11.84
N CYS A 84 -2.18 16.28 12.17
CA CYS A 84 -2.71 17.27 11.25
C CYS A 84 -1.62 18.08 10.54
N ASP A 85 -0.36 17.88 10.93
CA ASP A 85 0.78 18.51 10.32
C ASP A 85 0.96 18.08 8.85
N PRO A 86 1.27 19.02 7.92
CA PRO A 86 1.56 18.69 6.53
C PRO A 86 2.68 17.67 6.32
N PHE A 87 3.57 17.48 7.29
CA PHE A 87 4.68 16.53 7.28
C PHE A 87 4.42 15.33 8.20
N SER A 88 3.17 15.06 8.56
CA SER A 88 2.80 13.97 9.47
C SER A 88 3.27 12.58 8.99
N ALA A 89 3.40 12.31 7.69
CA ALA A 89 3.99 11.06 7.22
C ALA A 89 5.39 10.82 7.79
N GLN A 90 6.22 11.87 7.76
CA GLN A 90 7.61 11.80 8.17
C GLN A 90 7.74 11.85 9.70
N LEU A 91 6.91 12.65 10.37
CA LEU A 91 6.83 12.68 11.83
C LEU A 91 6.45 11.32 12.43
N PHE A 92 5.60 10.55 11.74
CA PHE A 92 5.16 9.21 12.18
C PHE A 92 5.88 8.07 11.45
N THR A 93 6.95 8.38 10.69
CA THR A 93 7.87 7.43 10.04
C THR A 93 7.18 6.31 9.26
N ILE A 94 6.14 6.66 8.49
CA ILE A 94 5.28 5.68 7.79
C ILE A 94 6.01 4.88 6.70
N ASP A 95 7.17 5.37 6.27
CA ASP A 95 8.02 4.81 5.22
C ASP A 95 9.02 3.75 5.74
N THR A 96 9.27 3.73 7.05
CA THR A 96 10.26 2.85 7.69
C THR A 96 9.61 1.97 8.74
N GLU A 97 9.38 2.51 9.93
CA GLU A 97 8.68 1.84 11.02
C GLU A 97 7.56 2.75 11.52
N PRO A 98 6.30 2.52 11.13
CA PRO A 98 5.19 3.40 11.49
C PRO A 98 4.99 3.49 12.99
N ARG A 99 4.83 4.71 13.50
CA ARG A 99 4.68 4.99 14.94
C ARG A 99 3.28 5.49 15.27
N THR A 100 2.89 5.37 16.54
CA THR A 100 1.62 5.93 17.07
C THR A 100 1.79 7.32 17.68
N VAL A 101 3.03 7.71 17.98
CA VAL A 101 3.43 9.00 18.54
C VAL A 101 4.44 9.61 17.56
N PRO A 102 4.33 10.90 17.23
CA PRO A 102 5.30 11.56 16.36
C PRO A 102 6.69 11.53 16.98
N LEU A 103 7.73 11.52 16.14
CA LEU A 103 9.11 11.69 16.58
C LEU A 103 9.28 13.06 17.26
N LEU A 104 9.48 13.08 18.57
CA LEU A 104 9.58 14.32 19.34
C LEU A 104 11.01 14.87 19.27
N CYS A 105 11.19 16.18 19.13
CA CYS A 105 12.54 16.75 19.13
C CYS A 105 13.25 16.55 20.47
N ASN A 106 14.50 16.05 20.41
CA ASN A 106 15.43 15.93 21.54
C ASN A 106 16.67 16.80 21.28
N SER A 107 17.22 17.44 22.31
CA SER A 107 18.29 18.47 22.25
C SER A 107 19.63 18.06 21.62
N THR A 108 19.79 16.85 21.10
CA THR A 108 21.01 16.44 20.41
C THR A 108 21.05 17.06 19.01
N VAL A 109 21.32 18.36 18.95
CA VAL A 109 21.40 19.16 17.71
C VAL A 109 22.39 18.52 16.73
N SER A 110 21.88 18.15 15.55
CA SER A 110 22.74 18.06 14.36
C SER A 110 23.00 19.48 13.87
N THR A 111 24.26 19.85 13.66
CA THR A 111 24.66 21.16 13.15
C THR A 111 24.15 21.47 11.73
N ASN A 112 23.48 20.51 11.08
CA ASN A 112 22.99 20.57 9.71
C ASN A 112 21.45 20.40 9.63
N SER A 113 20.66 20.91 10.59
CA SER A 113 19.19 20.79 10.49
C SER A 113 18.63 21.64 9.36
N SER A 114 17.75 21.06 8.54
CA SER A 114 16.99 21.72 7.47
C SER A 114 15.79 22.54 7.98
N GLN A 115 15.40 22.38 9.25
CA GLN A 115 14.30 23.14 9.88
C GLN A 115 14.70 24.57 10.23
N SER A 116 13.76 25.51 10.09
CA SER A 116 13.99 26.94 10.30
C SER A 116 14.16 27.30 11.78
N ASN A 117 15.40 27.23 12.29
CA ASN A 117 15.80 27.75 13.61
C ASN A 117 15.10 27.13 14.85
N GLN A 118 14.37 26.02 14.70
CA GLN A 118 13.60 25.39 15.78
C GLN A 118 14.31 24.22 16.49
N ALA A 119 15.53 23.88 16.08
CA ALA A 119 16.35 22.81 16.64
C ALA A 119 16.84 23.05 18.10
N THR A 120 16.30 24.04 18.82
CA THR A 120 16.68 24.37 20.21
C THR A 120 15.67 23.88 21.26
N ASN A 121 14.50 23.39 20.84
CA ASN A 121 13.45 22.98 21.75
C ASN A 121 13.49 21.47 22.02
N ASP A 122 13.86 21.11 23.25
CA ASP A 122 13.75 19.75 23.78
C ASP A 122 12.30 19.38 24.08
N PHE A 123 11.49 19.26 23.02
CA PHE A 123 10.07 19.02 23.20
C PHE A 123 9.79 17.67 23.88
N CYS A 124 10.62 16.66 23.60
CA CYS A 124 10.53 15.39 24.33
C CYS A 124 10.72 15.58 25.84
N SER A 125 11.74 16.33 26.25
CA SER A 125 11.96 16.66 27.66
C SER A 125 10.81 17.45 28.25
N ASN A 126 10.25 18.40 27.51
CA ASN A 126 9.10 19.19 27.94
C ASN A 126 7.87 18.30 28.21
N VAL A 127 7.59 17.35 27.32
CA VAL A 127 6.52 16.36 27.52
C VAL A 127 6.74 15.57 28.81
N TRP A 128 7.95 15.05 29.02
CA TRP A 128 8.26 14.32 30.24
C TRP A 128 8.08 15.20 31.49
N ASP A 129 8.76 16.34 31.54
CA ASP A 129 8.82 17.18 32.73
C ASP A 129 7.42 17.65 33.14
N THR A 130 6.57 17.96 32.16
CA THR A 130 5.20 18.44 32.37
C THR A 130 4.23 17.31 32.74
N CYS A 131 4.33 16.15 32.10
CA CYS A 131 3.31 15.09 32.22
C CYS A 131 3.69 13.92 33.13
N GLN A 132 4.94 13.79 33.58
CA GLN A 132 5.43 12.55 34.21
C GLN A 132 4.61 12.06 35.41
N ASN A 133 4.08 12.98 36.23
CA ASN A 133 3.30 12.68 37.43
C ASN A 133 1.78 12.77 37.22
N VAL A 134 1.34 13.15 36.02
CA VAL A 134 -0.07 13.37 35.68
C VAL A 134 -0.70 12.03 35.28
N SER A 135 -1.84 11.72 35.90
CA SER A 135 -2.58 10.52 35.61
C SER A 135 -3.48 10.73 34.40
N MET A 136 -3.40 9.84 33.40
CA MET A 136 -4.20 9.91 32.19
C MET A 136 -4.68 8.52 31.78
N LEU A 137 -5.87 8.45 31.21
CA LEU A 137 -6.43 7.23 30.64
C LEU A 137 -5.89 7.03 29.22
N ASN A 138 -5.59 5.80 28.82
CA ASN A 138 -5.16 5.46 27.45
C ASN A 138 -3.99 6.32 26.95
N SER A 139 -2.96 6.48 27.79
CA SER A 139 -1.77 7.27 27.44
C SER A 139 -1.21 6.85 26.08
N PRO A 140 -0.98 7.78 25.13
CA PRO A 140 -0.37 7.46 23.85
C PRO A 140 1.07 6.94 23.99
N PHE A 141 1.69 7.15 25.17
CA PHE A 141 3.04 6.72 25.50
C PHE A 141 3.09 5.38 26.25
N ALA A 142 1.97 4.68 26.40
CA ALA A 142 1.98 3.33 26.97
C ALA A 142 2.77 2.38 26.05
N PRO A 143 3.70 1.57 26.58
CA PRO A 143 4.41 0.57 25.78
C PRO A 143 3.39 -0.39 25.14
N SER A 144 3.39 -0.46 23.81
CA SER A 144 2.63 -1.49 23.11
C SER A 144 3.29 -2.84 23.39
N LEU A 145 2.53 -3.84 23.84
CA LEU A 145 3.03 -5.21 24.08
C LEU A 145 3.51 -5.91 22.79
N GLN A 146 3.26 -5.31 21.63
CA GLN A 146 3.73 -5.75 20.32
C GLN A 146 4.25 -4.53 19.58
N GLY A 147 5.48 -4.60 19.05
CA GLY A 147 6.07 -3.60 18.16
C GLY A 147 5.37 -3.50 16.79
N GLN A 148 4.04 -3.49 16.76
CA GLN A 148 3.19 -3.32 15.60
C GLN A 148 1.80 -2.86 16.06
N ALA A 149 1.22 -1.95 15.29
CA ALA A 149 -0.04 -1.26 15.56
C ALA A 149 -1.19 -2.18 15.97
N GLY A 150 -1.87 -1.83 17.07
CA GLY A 150 -3.27 -2.19 17.34
C GLY A 150 -3.52 -3.38 18.26
N ALA A 151 -3.60 -3.13 19.59
CA ALA A 151 -4.41 -3.89 20.56
C ALA A 151 -4.57 -3.04 21.85
N PRO A 152 -5.65 -3.23 22.66
CA PRO A 152 -6.23 -2.18 23.48
C PRO A 152 -5.30 -1.76 24.62
N ALA A 153 -5.12 -0.45 24.77
CA ALA A 153 -4.61 0.14 25.98
C ALA A 153 -5.33 -0.50 27.18
N ASN A 154 -4.58 -1.04 28.14
CA ASN A 154 -5.16 -1.34 29.43
C ASN A 154 -5.88 -0.07 29.88
N SER A 155 -7.21 -0.14 29.99
CA SER A 155 -8.14 0.96 30.26
C SER A 155 -8.04 1.41 31.72
N ASN A 156 -6.82 1.66 32.17
CA ASN A 156 -6.46 2.10 33.48
C ASN A 156 -5.70 3.42 33.36
N PHE A 157 -5.90 4.27 34.36
CA PHE A 157 -5.14 5.49 34.51
C PHE A 157 -3.66 5.15 34.76
N THR A 158 -2.78 5.76 33.98
CA THR A 158 -1.32 5.57 34.07
C THR A 158 -0.62 6.92 34.16
N LYS A 159 0.50 6.99 34.89
CA LYS A 159 1.45 8.11 34.82
C LYS A 159 2.66 7.71 33.99
N LEU A 160 3.41 8.66 33.42
CA LEU A 160 4.60 8.29 32.64
C LEU A 160 5.67 7.63 33.52
N ILE A 161 5.80 8.03 34.78
CA ILE A 161 6.71 7.38 35.75
C ILE A 161 6.35 5.92 36.05
N ASP A 162 5.10 5.51 35.81
CA ASP A 162 4.66 4.13 35.98
C ASP A 162 5.00 3.28 34.74
N LEU A 163 5.22 3.93 33.59
CA LEU A 163 5.43 3.31 32.28
C LEU A 163 6.91 3.29 31.86
N TRP A 164 7.69 4.26 32.32
CA TRP A 164 9.07 4.50 31.89
C TRP A 164 9.99 4.68 33.09
N GLN A 165 11.18 4.06 33.03
CA GLN A 165 12.14 4.08 34.14
C GLN A 165 12.78 5.45 34.36
N SER A 166 12.96 6.23 33.29
CA SER A 166 13.55 7.56 33.36
C SER A 166 13.13 8.44 32.17
N LYS A 167 13.37 9.75 32.32
CA LYS A 167 13.28 10.73 31.23
C LYS A 167 14.10 10.31 30.00
N THR A 168 15.29 9.77 30.23
CA THR A 168 16.18 9.30 29.18
C THR A 168 15.56 8.13 28.42
N ASP A 169 14.97 7.17 29.11
CA ASP A 169 14.34 6.02 28.46
C ASP A 169 13.11 6.43 27.64
N PHE A 170 12.30 7.35 28.19
CA PHE A 170 11.17 7.94 27.46
C PHE A 170 11.63 8.66 26.18
N CYS A 171 12.67 9.50 26.26
CA CYS A 171 13.18 10.22 25.10
C CYS A 171 14.04 9.39 24.16
N ASN A 172 14.58 8.25 24.59
CA ASN A 172 15.15 7.26 23.69
C ASN A 172 14.05 6.54 22.91
N ALA A 173 12.88 6.31 23.54
CA ALA A 173 11.75 5.70 22.86
C ALA A 173 11.08 6.66 21.88
N PHE A 174 10.76 7.89 22.28
CA PHE A 174 9.95 8.84 21.48
C PHE A 174 10.71 10.02 20.88
N GLY A 175 11.90 10.30 21.37
CA GLY A 175 12.71 11.41 20.90
C GLY A 175 13.51 11.08 19.65
N GLY A 176 13.86 12.10 18.89
CA GLY A 176 14.75 12.00 17.74
C GLY A 176 15.37 13.34 17.38
N THR A 177 16.31 13.29 16.45
CA THR A 177 16.99 14.46 15.91
C THR A 177 16.43 14.82 14.54
N SER A 178 16.33 16.12 14.28
CA SER A 178 16.15 16.59 12.90
C SER A 178 17.48 16.44 12.16
N THR A 179 17.41 15.80 10.99
CA THR A 179 18.52 15.69 10.03
C THR A 179 18.07 16.24 8.68
N ASP A 180 18.95 16.27 7.69
CA ASP A 180 18.57 16.63 6.32
C ASP A 180 17.47 15.69 5.75
N GLU A 181 17.36 14.46 6.27
CA GLU A 181 16.43 13.43 5.80
C GLU A 181 15.22 13.20 6.73
N SER A 182 15.21 13.81 7.93
CA SER A 182 14.19 13.57 8.96
C SER A 182 13.78 14.83 9.72
N VAL A 183 12.48 14.97 9.96
CA VAL A 183 11.90 16.03 10.79
C VAL A 183 11.44 15.46 12.13
N CYS A 184 11.62 16.24 13.20
CA CYS A 184 11.02 15.95 14.50
C CYS A 184 9.98 17.03 14.84
N TYR A 185 9.04 16.68 15.72
CA TYR A 185 7.97 17.55 16.20
C TYR A 185 8.42 18.30 17.47
N ASP A 186 8.41 19.63 17.42
CA ASP A 186 8.86 20.51 18.51
C ASP A 186 7.71 21.09 19.35
N GLY A 187 6.47 20.70 19.05
CA GLY A 187 5.26 21.19 19.70
C GLY A 187 4.43 22.17 18.86
N GLU A 188 4.93 22.58 17.70
CA GLU A 188 4.25 23.48 16.77
C GLU A 188 4.26 22.90 15.34
N PRO A 189 3.45 23.43 14.41
CA PRO A 189 3.48 23.01 13.01
C PRO A 189 4.88 23.11 12.40
N VAL A 190 5.31 22.07 11.70
CA VAL A 190 6.66 21.98 11.12
C VAL A 190 6.84 23.06 10.05
N THR A 191 7.89 23.88 10.23
CA THR A 191 8.34 24.85 9.23
C THR A 191 9.75 24.52 8.73
N LEU A 192 9.87 24.32 7.41
CA LEU A 192 11.15 24.06 6.75
C LEU A 192 11.75 25.37 6.21
N ASN A 193 13.08 25.46 6.15
CA ASN A 193 13.81 26.56 5.50
C ASN A 193 13.68 26.50 3.96
N GLU A 194 12.47 26.39 3.42
CA GLU A 194 12.27 26.34 1.97
C GLU A 194 11.93 27.72 1.42
N THR A 195 12.68 28.12 0.39
CA THR A 195 12.48 29.37 -0.38
C THR A 195 11.53 29.19 -1.57
N GLY A 196 10.97 28.00 -1.76
CA GLY A 196 10.05 27.67 -2.85
C GLY A 196 8.78 26.99 -2.35
N THR A 197 7.67 27.17 -3.08
CA THR A 197 6.44 26.40 -2.84
C THR A 197 6.68 24.98 -3.38
N PRO A 198 6.59 23.91 -2.57
CA PRO A 198 6.72 22.55 -3.07
C PRO A 198 5.62 22.30 -4.11
N SER A 199 5.98 22.20 -5.39
CA SER A 199 5.04 21.79 -6.44
C SER A 199 5.00 20.28 -6.49
N ALA A 200 3.82 19.67 -6.35
CA ALA A 200 3.70 18.22 -6.43
C ALA A 200 4.34 17.73 -7.73
N PRO A 201 5.19 16.69 -7.70
CA PRO A 201 5.78 16.16 -8.91
C PRO A 201 4.66 15.74 -9.87
N ASN A 202 4.80 16.08 -11.15
CA ASN A 202 3.87 15.62 -12.18
C ASN A 202 4.06 14.09 -12.32
N GLY A 203 3.21 13.30 -11.67
CA GLY A 203 3.35 11.84 -11.65
C GLY A 203 2.16 11.10 -11.05
N LEU A 204 2.21 9.78 -11.17
CA LEU A 204 1.27 8.84 -10.54
C LEU A 204 1.93 8.27 -9.27
N CYS A 205 1.29 8.45 -8.12
CA CYS A 205 1.70 7.78 -6.89
C CYS A 205 1.16 6.34 -6.90
N LEU A 206 2.03 5.37 -6.62
CA LEU A 206 1.69 3.95 -6.55
C LEU A 206 2.04 3.43 -5.15
N GLU A 207 1.07 2.79 -4.49
CA GLU A 207 1.29 2.07 -3.23
C GLU A 207 1.56 0.60 -3.55
N LYS A 208 2.71 0.09 -3.10
CA LYS A 208 3.04 -1.32 -3.27
C LYS A 208 2.32 -2.13 -2.20
N ILE A 209 1.30 -2.88 -2.60
CA ILE A 209 0.48 -3.70 -1.69
C ILE A 209 0.96 -5.16 -1.58
N GLY A 210 1.92 -5.62 -2.39
CA GLY A 210 2.40 -7.00 -2.35
C GLY A 210 3.62 -7.26 -3.21
N ASN A 211 4.21 -8.45 -3.06
CA ASN A 211 5.38 -8.91 -3.84
C ASN A 211 5.03 -9.96 -4.91
N GLY A 212 3.76 -10.41 -4.97
CA GLY A 212 3.30 -11.41 -5.93
C GLY A 212 3.45 -10.93 -7.37
N SER A 213 3.68 -11.89 -8.28
CA SER A 213 3.75 -11.65 -9.73
C SER A 213 2.59 -12.36 -10.41
N TYR A 214 1.62 -11.59 -10.87
CA TYR A 214 0.43 -12.08 -11.56
C TYR A 214 0.42 -11.56 -12.99
N LEU A 215 -0.13 -12.36 -13.90
CA LEU A 215 -0.21 -12.02 -15.31
C LEU A 215 -1.36 -11.07 -15.61
N ASP A 216 -2.49 -11.27 -14.94
CA ASP A 216 -3.72 -10.54 -15.20
C ASP A 216 -4.50 -10.29 -13.90
N MET A 217 -5.28 -9.21 -13.89
CA MET A 217 -6.12 -8.78 -12.78
C MET A 217 -7.50 -8.37 -13.28
N ALA A 218 -8.55 -8.97 -12.71
CA ALA A 218 -9.94 -8.60 -12.97
C ALA A 218 -10.65 -8.21 -11.67
N ALA A 219 -11.23 -7.01 -11.62
CA ALA A 219 -12.01 -6.59 -10.46
C ALA A 219 -13.22 -7.51 -10.23
N HIS A 220 -13.55 -7.76 -8.96
CA HIS A 220 -14.72 -8.57 -8.63
C HIS A 220 -16.01 -7.80 -9.02
N PRO A 221 -16.95 -8.38 -9.79
CA PRO A 221 -18.11 -7.64 -10.31
C PRO A 221 -19.15 -7.18 -9.28
N ASP A 222 -18.94 -7.42 -7.99
CA ASP A 222 -19.82 -6.95 -6.91
C ASP A 222 -19.49 -5.52 -6.43
N GLY A 223 -18.41 -4.90 -6.94
CA GLY A 223 -17.98 -3.56 -6.55
C GLY A 223 -17.29 -3.48 -5.18
N SER A 224 -16.97 -4.63 -4.58
CA SER A 224 -16.14 -4.72 -3.38
C SER A 224 -14.68 -4.39 -3.68
N ASN A 225 -13.86 -4.31 -2.63
CA ASN A 225 -12.41 -4.21 -2.73
C ASN A 225 -11.74 -5.56 -3.06
N ARG A 226 -12.40 -6.45 -3.79
CA ARG A 226 -11.86 -7.76 -4.17
C ARG A 226 -11.49 -7.80 -5.65
N ALA A 227 -10.45 -8.54 -5.97
CA ALA A 227 -10.04 -8.77 -7.35
C ALA A 227 -9.50 -10.18 -7.56
N PHE A 228 -9.67 -10.69 -8.77
CA PHE A 228 -9.11 -11.94 -9.22
C PHE A 228 -7.74 -11.70 -9.83
N PHE A 229 -6.78 -12.52 -9.47
CA PHE A 229 -5.42 -12.51 -10.00
C PHE A 229 -5.12 -13.86 -10.62
N SER A 230 -4.55 -13.89 -11.83
CA SER A 230 -4.18 -15.16 -12.47
C SER A 230 -2.69 -15.24 -12.79
N ASN A 231 -2.14 -16.46 -12.76
CA ASN A 231 -0.79 -16.73 -13.24
C ASN A 231 -0.80 -17.47 -14.59
N GLN A 232 0.39 -17.54 -15.21
CA GLN A 232 0.57 -18.19 -16.50
C GLN A 232 0.28 -19.71 -16.47
N GLN A 233 0.38 -20.37 -15.31
CA GLN A 233 0.05 -21.80 -15.16
C GLN A 233 -1.44 -22.11 -15.20
N GLY A 234 -2.31 -21.10 -15.03
CA GLY A 234 -3.76 -21.27 -15.05
C GLY A 234 -4.43 -21.31 -13.68
N LYS A 235 -3.75 -20.87 -12.62
CA LYS A 235 -4.38 -20.64 -11.31
C LYS A 235 -4.94 -19.23 -11.24
N ILE A 236 -6.10 -19.09 -10.62
CA ILE A 236 -6.80 -17.83 -10.38
C ILE A 236 -7.10 -17.73 -8.89
N TRP A 237 -6.64 -16.67 -8.23
CA TRP A 237 -6.88 -16.39 -6.81
C TRP A 237 -7.83 -15.22 -6.65
N LEU A 238 -8.64 -15.25 -5.60
CA LEU A 238 -9.44 -14.11 -5.15
C LEU A 238 -8.70 -13.42 -4.01
N ALA A 239 -8.40 -12.13 -4.16
CA ALA A 239 -7.72 -11.33 -3.15
C ALA A 239 -8.60 -10.19 -2.64
N THR A 240 -8.31 -9.73 -1.43
CA THR A 240 -8.84 -8.50 -0.87
C THR A 240 -7.77 -7.41 -0.95
N ILE A 241 -8.10 -6.31 -1.62
CA ILE A 241 -7.24 -5.15 -1.80
C ILE A 241 -7.42 -4.23 -0.59
N PRO A 242 -6.33 -3.83 0.10
CA PRO A 242 -6.41 -2.93 1.24
C PRO A 242 -6.92 -1.54 0.81
N LYS A 243 -7.43 -0.77 1.77
CA LYS A 243 -7.80 0.61 1.50
C LYS A 243 -6.55 1.41 1.16
N VAL A 244 -6.62 2.25 0.12
CA VAL A 244 -5.53 3.16 -0.26
C VAL A 244 -5.04 3.94 0.95
N GLY A 245 -3.72 3.94 1.16
CA GLY A 245 -3.08 4.67 2.25
C GLY A 245 -3.24 4.03 3.63
N SER A 246 -3.77 2.81 3.73
CA SER A 246 -3.84 2.11 5.02
C SER A 246 -2.52 1.46 5.43
N GLY A 247 -1.52 1.41 4.54
CA GLY A 247 -0.30 0.61 4.75
C GLY A 247 -0.58 -0.89 4.82
N GLY A 248 -1.77 -1.31 4.36
CA GLY A 248 -2.19 -2.71 4.37
C GLY A 248 -1.52 -3.47 3.23
N THR A 249 -1.42 -4.79 3.38
CA THR A 249 -0.94 -5.67 2.32
C THR A 249 -2.11 -6.34 1.60
N LEU A 250 -1.88 -6.76 0.37
CA LEU A 250 -2.81 -7.59 -0.40
C LEU A 250 -3.05 -8.90 0.36
N GLU A 251 -4.32 -9.15 0.70
CA GLU A 251 -4.72 -10.39 1.37
C GLU A 251 -5.07 -11.42 0.30
N LEU A 252 -4.19 -12.40 0.11
CA LEU A 252 -4.33 -13.46 -0.88
C LEU A 252 -3.76 -14.75 -0.30
N ASP A 253 -4.55 -15.83 -0.32
CA ASP A 253 -4.10 -17.17 0.06
C ASP A 253 -3.62 -17.95 -1.17
N GLU A 254 -2.29 -17.96 -1.40
CA GLU A 254 -1.71 -18.62 -2.57
C GLU A 254 -1.92 -20.15 -2.56
N SER A 255 -2.11 -20.74 -1.38
CA SER A 255 -2.28 -22.18 -1.23
C SER A 255 -3.66 -22.68 -1.68
N ASN A 256 -4.65 -21.78 -1.70
CA ASN A 256 -6.04 -22.09 -2.02
C ASN A 256 -6.53 -21.21 -3.20
N PRO A 257 -6.24 -21.59 -4.46
CA PRO A 257 -6.76 -20.86 -5.61
C PRO A 257 -8.29 -20.89 -5.64
N PHE A 258 -8.90 -19.77 -6.08
CA PHE A 258 -10.33 -19.67 -6.31
C PHE A 258 -10.76 -20.61 -7.44
N ILE A 259 -9.99 -20.65 -8.54
CA ILE A 259 -10.16 -21.55 -9.68
C ILE A 259 -8.79 -22.11 -10.08
N ASP A 260 -8.74 -23.40 -10.40
CA ASP A 260 -7.56 -24.06 -10.95
C ASP A 260 -7.88 -24.64 -12.34
N LEU A 261 -7.22 -24.11 -13.37
CA LEU A 261 -7.31 -24.58 -14.77
C LEU A 261 -6.00 -25.24 -15.24
N THR A 262 -5.11 -25.64 -14.34
CA THR A 262 -3.79 -26.22 -14.69
C THR A 262 -3.88 -27.49 -15.53
N ASP A 263 -4.98 -28.24 -15.43
CA ASP A 263 -5.24 -29.42 -16.27
C ASP A 263 -5.60 -29.07 -17.72
N GLU A 264 -6.18 -27.89 -17.96
CA GLU A 264 -6.57 -27.41 -19.29
C GLU A 264 -5.46 -26.60 -19.97
N VAL A 265 -4.70 -25.86 -19.16
CA VAL A 265 -3.66 -24.94 -19.63
C VAL A 265 -2.35 -25.69 -19.90
N HIS A 266 -1.85 -25.54 -21.12
CA HIS A 266 -0.47 -25.89 -21.43
C HIS A 266 0.45 -24.73 -21.04
N PHE A 267 1.27 -24.96 -20.03
CA PHE A 267 2.24 -24.00 -19.53
C PHE A 267 3.67 -24.39 -19.90
N ASP A 268 4.40 -23.44 -20.49
CA ASP A 268 5.86 -23.46 -20.66
C ASP A 268 6.40 -22.01 -20.70
N THR A 269 7.58 -21.78 -21.27
CA THR A 269 8.18 -20.43 -21.37
C THR A 269 7.39 -19.44 -22.24
N ALA A 270 6.64 -19.92 -23.23
CA ALA A 270 5.91 -19.09 -24.20
C ALA A 270 4.39 -19.28 -24.11
N PHE A 271 3.93 -20.43 -23.60
CA PHE A 271 2.53 -20.80 -23.51
C PHE A 271 2.00 -20.77 -22.08
N GLY A 272 0.71 -20.50 -21.97
CA GLY A 272 0.01 -20.58 -20.69
C GLY A 272 -1.35 -19.90 -20.75
N MET A 273 -1.88 -19.56 -19.58
CA MET A 273 -2.99 -18.62 -19.48
C MET A 273 -2.51 -17.24 -19.91
N MET A 274 -3.33 -16.53 -20.65
CA MET A 274 -3.06 -15.20 -21.22
C MET A 274 -3.93 -14.11 -20.60
N GLY A 275 -5.08 -14.46 -20.03
CA GLY A 275 -5.94 -13.51 -19.34
C GLY A 275 -7.30 -14.10 -18.97
N ILE A 276 -8.03 -13.35 -18.16
CA ILE A 276 -9.34 -13.69 -17.62
C ILE A 276 -10.30 -12.50 -17.72
N ALA A 277 -11.59 -12.78 -17.83
CA ALA A 277 -12.62 -11.75 -17.72
C ALA A 277 -13.87 -12.33 -17.06
N PHE A 278 -14.50 -11.56 -16.18
CA PHE A 278 -15.73 -11.98 -15.53
C PHE A 278 -16.94 -11.37 -16.21
N HIS A 279 -18.01 -12.15 -16.33
CA HIS A 279 -19.27 -11.64 -16.87
C HIS A 279 -19.80 -10.52 -15.95
N PRO A 280 -20.38 -9.42 -16.45
CA PRO A 280 -20.89 -8.33 -15.59
C PRO A 280 -21.88 -8.83 -14.51
N ASN A 281 -22.72 -9.81 -14.86
CA ASN A 281 -23.63 -10.49 -13.92
C ASN A 281 -23.01 -11.75 -13.24
N PHE A 282 -21.69 -11.84 -13.08
CA PHE A 282 -21.01 -12.99 -12.47
C PHE A 282 -21.58 -13.33 -11.09
N THR A 283 -21.94 -12.31 -10.31
CA THR A 283 -22.57 -12.47 -8.99
C THR A 283 -23.85 -13.29 -9.02
N GLN A 284 -24.55 -13.35 -10.17
CA GLN A 284 -25.79 -14.09 -10.36
C GLN A 284 -25.58 -15.39 -11.14
N ASN A 285 -24.68 -15.38 -12.14
CA ASN A 285 -24.57 -16.49 -13.10
C ASN A 285 -23.27 -17.30 -13.01
N GLY A 286 -22.28 -16.87 -12.24
CA GLY A 286 -20.99 -17.55 -12.09
C GLY A 286 -20.15 -17.63 -13.37
N ARG A 287 -20.49 -16.88 -14.42
CA ARG A 287 -19.82 -16.98 -15.74
C ARG A 287 -18.55 -16.14 -15.81
N PHE A 288 -17.48 -16.75 -16.28
CA PHE A 288 -16.23 -16.08 -16.58
C PHE A 288 -15.63 -16.63 -17.88
N PHE A 289 -14.62 -15.95 -18.38
CA PHE A 289 -13.94 -16.25 -19.62
C PHE A 289 -12.44 -16.38 -19.35
N ALA A 290 -11.79 -17.34 -19.97
CA ALA A 290 -10.35 -17.53 -19.88
C ALA A 290 -9.77 -17.62 -21.29
N SER A 291 -8.65 -16.93 -21.50
CA SER A 291 -7.80 -17.04 -22.67
C SER A 291 -6.55 -17.81 -22.30
N PHE A 292 -6.24 -18.91 -23.00
CA PHE A 292 -5.09 -19.76 -22.67
C PHE A 292 -4.62 -20.57 -23.86
N ASN A 293 -3.41 -21.12 -23.74
CA ASN A 293 -2.89 -22.12 -24.66
C ASN A 293 -3.13 -23.51 -24.11
N CYS A 294 -3.48 -24.45 -24.99
CA CYS A 294 -3.57 -25.86 -24.65
C CYS A 294 -2.80 -26.72 -25.68
N ASN A 295 -2.55 -27.98 -25.33
CA ASN A 295 -1.86 -28.93 -26.20
C ASN A 295 -2.82 -30.04 -26.63
N LYS A 296 -3.04 -30.18 -27.94
CA LYS A 296 -3.90 -31.22 -28.54
C LYS A 296 -3.47 -32.64 -28.16
N GLY A 297 -2.17 -32.86 -27.94
CA GLY A 297 -1.63 -34.16 -27.52
C GLY A 297 -1.92 -34.49 -26.05
N LYS A 298 -2.28 -33.50 -25.22
CA LYS A 298 -2.60 -33.69 -23.80
C LYS A 298 -4.10 -33.67 -23.53
N SER A 299 -4.82 -32.73 -24.13
CA SER A 299 -6.27 -32.57 -23.95
C SER A 299 -7.00 -32.82 -25.27
N PRO A 300 -7.83 -33.88 -25.38
CA PRO A 300 -8.58 -34.17 -26.61
C PRO A 300 -9.51 -33.03 -27.04
N GLY A 301 -10.02 -32.26 -26.07
CA GLY A 301 -10.86 -31.07 -26.32
C GLY A 301 -10.08 -29.91 -26.94
N CYS A 302 -8.74 -29.91 -26.83
CA CYS A 302 -7.86 -28.89 -27.38
C CYS A 302 -7.62 -29.05 -28.89
N THR A 303 -8.68 -28.86 -29.69
CA THR A 303 -8.58 -28.94 -31.15
C THR A 303 -9.31 -27.78 -31.81
N GLY A 304 -8.60 -27.01 -32.63
CA GLY A 304 -9.15 -26.00 -33.52
C GLY A 304 -8.56 -26.10 -34.92
N ARG A 305 -9.01 -25.20 -35.79
CA ARG A 305 -8.45 -25.10 -37.14
C ARG A 305 -7.07 -24.47 -37.09
N CYS A 306 -6.10 -25.06 -37.77
CA CYS A 306 -4.76 -24.49 -37.95
C CYS A 306 -4.80 -23.06 -38.50
N SER A 307 -3.95 -22.17 -38.00
CA SER A 307 -3.74 -20.85 -38.59
C SER A 307 -3.19 -20.96 -40.02
N CYS A 308 -2.23 -21.88 -40.23
CA CYS A 308 -1.83 -22.33 -41.56
C CYS A 308 -2.88 -23.29 -42.12
N ASN A 309 -3.72 -22.80 -43.03
CA ASN A 309 -4.73 -23.60 -43.70
C ASN A 309 -4.98 -23.13 -45.15
N SER A 310 -5.87 -23.82 -45.85
CA SER A 310 -6.23 -23.56 -47.24
C SER A 310 -6.71 -22.14 -47.52
N ASP A 311 -7.37 -21.47 -46.57
CA ASP A 311 -7.93 -20.13 -46.79
C ASP A 311 -6.85 -19.06 -46.89
N VAL A 312 -5.67 -19.34 -46.32
CA VAL A 312 -4.48 -18.51 -46.42
C VAL A 312 -3.43 -19.13 -47.34
N ASN A 313 -3.83 -20.07 -48.22
CA ASN A 313 -2.95 -20.79 -49.15
C ASN A 313 -1.74 -21.45 -48.47
N CYS A 314 -1.95 -22.00 -47.27
CA CYS A 314 -0.91 -22.65 -46.47
C CYS A 314 -1.26 -24.12 -46.20
N ASP A 315 -0.30 -25.02 -46.40
CA ASP A 315 -0.44 -26.45 -46.15
C ASP A 315 0.36 -26.85 -44.91
N PRO A 316 -0.30 -27.17 -43.77
CA PRO A 316 0.39 -27.46 -42.53
C PRO A 316 1.24 -28.74 -42.61
N SER A 317 0.96 -29.65 -43.55
CA SER A 317 1.80 -30.86 -43.75
C SER A 317 3.16 -30.56 -44.38
N LYS A 318 3.30 -29.39 -45.02
CA LYS A 318 4.57 -28.91 -45.59
C LYS A 318 5.41 -28.13 -44.57
N LEU A 319 4.85 -27.85 -43.40
CA LEU A 319 5.59 -27.22 -42.32
C LEU A 319 6.39 -28.29 -41.55
N GLY A 320 7.66 -27.99 -41.28
CA GLY A 320 8.48 -28.79 -40.40
C GLY A 320 8.09 -28.60 -38.93
N THR A 321 8.68 -29.39 -38.05
CA THR A 321 8.55 -29.18 -36.60
C THR A 321 9.34 -27.96 -36.16
N ASP A 322 8.79 -27.16 -35.24
CA ASP A 322 9.50 -26.09 -34.55
C ASP A 322 9.74 -26.49 -33.09
N ASN A 323 11.00 -26.52 -32.65
CA ASN A 323 11.41 -26.99 -31.32
C ASN A 323 10.78 -28.33 -30.90
N GLY A 324 10.60 -29.26 -31.85
CA GLY A 324 9.99 -30.57 -31.63
C GLY A 324 8.46 -30.58 -31.56
N ALA A 325 7.80 -29.42 -31.67
CA ALA A 325 6.36 -29.31 -31.78
C ALA A 325 5.89 -29.52 -33.23
N GLN A 326 4.81 -30.28 -33.40
CA GLN A 326 4.15 -30.42 -34.70
C GLN A 326 3.35 -29.15 -35.04
N PRO A 327 3.18 -28.79 -36.32
CA PRO A 327 2.29 -27.71 -36.73
C PRO A 327 0.90 -27.87 -36.10
N CYS A 328 0.38 -26.82 -35.46
CA CYS A 328 -0.91 -26.83 -34.78
C CYS A 328 -1.03 -27.85 -33.64
N GLN A 329 0.08 -28.26 -33.04
CA GLN A 329 0.03 -29.05 -31.81
C GLN A 329 -0.56 -28.23 -30.66
N TYR A 330 -0.14 -26.97 -30.55
CA TYR A 330 -0.65 -26.02 -29.57
C TYR A 330 -1.81 -25.23 -30.15
N GLN A 331 -2.75 -24.87 -29.30
CA GLN A 331 -3.94 -24.10 -29.68
C GLN A 331 -4.03 -22.87 -28.79
N SER A 332 -4.43 -21.74 -29.36
CA SER A 332 -4.92 -20.58 -28.62
C SER A 332 -6.43 -20.73 -28.43
N VAL A 333 -6.92 -20.63 -27.20
CA VAL A 333 -8.30 -20.86 -26.81
C VAL A 333 -8.84 -19.63 -26.08
N VAL A 334 -10.07 -19.24 -26.41
CA VAL A 334 -10.93 -18.43 -25.53
C VAL A 334 -12.17 -19.24 -25.23
N ALA A 335 -12.38 -19.55 -23.95
CA ALA A 335 -13.49 -20.36 -23.50
C ALA A 335 -14.29 -19.65 -22.41
N GLU A 336 -15.58 -19.94 -22.41
CA GLU A 336 -16.51 -19.52 -21.37
C GLU A 336 -16.66 -20.65 -20.37
N TYR A 337 -16.54 -20.32 -19.09
CA TYR A 337 -16.72 -21.23 -17.98
C TYR A 337 -17.84 -20.74 -17.06
N THR A 338 -18.42 -21.66 -16.33
CA THR A 338 -19.27 -21.38 -15.17
C THR A 338 -18.61 -21.91 -13.91
N THR A 339 -18.75 -21.18 -12.81
CA THR A 339 -18.30 -21.61 -11.49
C THR A 339 -19.43 -22.30 -10.75
N ASN A 340 -19.18 -23.51 -10.26
CA ASN A 340 -19.99 -24.12 -9.21
C ASN A 340 -19.24 -23.94 -7.89
N GLY A 341 -19.64 -22.94 -7.11
CA GLY A 341 -19.06 -22.63 -5.80
C GLY A 341 -19.66 -23.47 -4.67
N SER A 342 -19.02 -23.43 -3.50
CA SER A 342 -19.52 -24.01 -2.24
C SER A 342 -20.63 -23.18 -1.60
N ALA A 343 -20.77 -21.90 -1.98
CA ALA A 343 -21.78 -20.98 -1.47
C ALA A 343 -23.06 -20.96 -2.33
N THR A 344 -24.19 -20.62 -1.70
CA THR A 344 -25.50 -20.44 -2.36
C THR A 344 -25.53 -19.25 -3.33
N GLN A 345 -24.57 -18.33 -3.25
CA GLN A 345 -24.39 -17.21 -4.17
C GLN A 345 -22.94 -17.17 -4.67
N PRO A 346 -22.69 -17.07 -5.99
CA PRO A 346 -21.34 -16.98 -6.55
C PRO A 346 -20.49 -15.84 -5.98
N SER A 347 -21.12 -14.74 -5.56
CA SER A 347 -20.42 -13.56 -5.03
C SER A 347 -19.72 -13.79 -3.68
N SER A 348 -20.16 -14.75 -2.88
CA SER A 348 -19.59 -15.02 -1.56
C SER A 348 -18.72 -16.28 -1.54
N ALA A 349 -18.47 -16.90 -2.70
CA ALA A 349 -17.61 -18.07 -2.77
C ALA A 349 -16.14 -17.67 -2.60
N GLU A 350 -15.40 -18.42 -1.79
CA GLU A 350 -13.95 -18.30 -1.64
C GLU A 350 -13.20 -19.32 -2.52
N ASN A 351 -13.93 -20.32 -3.03
CA ASN A 351 -13.45 -21.30 -3.99
C ASN A 351 -14.57 -21.73 -4.95
N ALA A 352 -14.18 -22.17 -6.15
CA ALA A 352 -15.10 -22.64 -7.16
C ALA A 352 -14.49 -23.72 -8.05
N ARG A 353 -15.33 -24.66 -8.48
CA ARG A 353 -14.96 -25.61 -9.54
C ARG A 353 -15.40 -25.06 -10.89
N PRO A 354 -14.45 -24.89 -11.85
CA PRO A 354 -14.81 -24.45 -13.19
C PRO A 354 -15.45 -25.58 -13.98
N SER A 355 -16.42 -25.24 -14.83
CA SER A 355 -16.96 -26.12 -15.86
C SER A 355 -17.04 -25.36 -17.17
N GLU A 356 -16.39 -25.87 -18.22
CA GLU A 356 -16.41 -25.25 -19.55
C GLU A 356 -17.84 -25.30 -20.11
N VAL A 357 -18.41 -24.13 -20.40
CA VAL A 357 -19.75 -23.99 -21.00
C VAL A 357 -19.65 -24.12 -22.51
N ARG A 358 -18.69 -23.41 -23.11
CA ARG A 358 -18.42 -23.43 -24.56
C ARG A 358 -17.08 -22.82 -24.90
N ARG A 359 -16.55 -23.21 -26.05
CA ARG A 359 -15.43 -22.53 -26.71
C ARG A 359 -15.95 -21.41 -27.60
N ILE A 360 -15.45 -20.21 -27.37
CA ILE A 360 -15.75 -19.03 -28.19
C ILE A 360 -14.79 -19.01 -29.39
N PHE A 361 -13.52 -19.33 -29.14
CA PHE A 361 -12.46 -19.32 -30.12
C PHE A 361 -11.48 -20.45 -29.85
N THR A 362 -11.03 -21.15 -30.90
CA THR A 362 -9.91 -22.08 -30.82
C THR A 362 -9.19 -22.10 -32.15
N MET A 363 -7.89 -21.83 -32.12
CA MET A 363 -7.05 -21.73 -33.31
C MET A 363 -5.72 -22.43 -33.08
N GLY A 364 -5.32 -23.27 -34.03
CA GLY A 364 -4.04 -23.97 -33.99
C GLY A 364 -2.90 -23.04 -34.35
N LEU A 365 -1.86 -23.02 -33.52
CA LEU A 365 -0.69 -22.17 -33.69
C LEU A 365 0.32 -22.76 -34.66
#